data_AF-A0A955ZLN4-F1
#
_entry.id   AF-A0A955ZLN4-F1
#
_cell.length_a   1.000
_cell.length_b   1.000
_cell.length_c   1.000
_cell.angle_alpha   90.00
_cell.angle_beta   90.00
_cell.angle_gamma   90.00
#
_symmetry.space_group_name_H-M   'P 1'
#
loop_
_entity.id
_entity.type
_entity.pdbx_description
1 polymer ?
#
loop_
_entity_poly.entity_id
_entity_poly.type
_entity_poly.pdbx_seq_one_letter_code
_entity_poly.pdbx_strand_id
1 'polypeptide(L)'
;EYAGPLSAMWRQLPDALRRSSAWRAPDVFGEVARDDARRAGHHRMLQSYARHDYAEVWQALRLRGDELLCFEHPHAGWQLPKGGIEPGERPEDAVLRELAEETGVARVERVTPLGWWTVANGTVIQTWHGFALDLPADLPDRWTHVATGSPEEEGLRLVCRFTPLDENVRAIFAPLFHEGIVRALESRGRFLSAV
;
A
#
# COMPACT_ATOMS: atom_id res chain seq x y z
N GLU A 1 25.89 9.11 -11.69
CA GLU A 1 25.79 8.70 -13.11
C GLU A 1 24.94 9.61 -14.00
N TYR A 2 23.86 10.25 -13.52
CA TYR A 2 22.96 11.05 -14.38
C TYR A 2 23.57 12.31 -15.01
N ALA A 3 24.52 12.97 -14.33
CA ALA A 3 24.99 14.28 -14.75
C ALA A 3 25.90 14.27 -15.99
N GLY A 4 26.61 13.19 -16.28
CA GLY A 4 27.60 13.16 -17.37
C GLY A 4 26.97 13.29 -18.77
N PRO A 5 26.05 12.40 -19.15
CA PRO A 5 25.38 12.46 -20.45
C PRO A 5 24.53 13.73 -20.60
N LEU A 6 23.76 14.09 -19.58
CA LEU A 6 22.93 15.31 -19.59
C LEU A 6 23.79 16.57 -19.73
N SER A 7 24.88 16.69 -18.97
CA SER A 7 25.78 17.85 -19.09
C SER A 7 26.44 17.93 -20.46
N ALA A 8 26.74 16.80 -21.11
CA ALA A 8 27.27 16.78 -22.47
C ALA A 8 26.25 17.31 -23.49
N MET A 9 24.97 16.97 -23.34
CA MET A 9 23.88 17.41 -24.22
C MET A 9 23.74 18.94 -24.24
N TRP A 10 24.04 19.61 -23.13
CA TRP A 10 23.89 21.07 -23.00
C TRP A 10 25.17 21.86 -23.30
N ARG A 11 26.31 21.22 -23.59
CA ARG A 11 27.59 21.94 -23.82
C ARG A 11 27.54 22.90 -25.00
N GLN A 12 26.72 22.60 -26.01
CA GLN A 12 26.60 23.42 -27.21
C GLN A 12 25.60 24.57 -27.06
N LEU A 13 24.80 24.58 -25.99
CA LEU A 13 23.75 25.57 -25.78
C LEU A 13 24.29 27.02 -25.75
N PRO A 14 25.40 27.35 -25.05
CA PRO A 14 25.89 28.72 -24.99
C PRO A 14 26.35 29.28 -26.35
N ASP A 15 26.90 28.43 -27.22
CA ASP A 15 27.33 28.83 -28.57
C ASP A 15 26.14 28.91 -29.53
N ALA A 16 25.17 28.00 -29.40
CA ALA A 16 23.93 28.00 -30.15
C ALA A 16 23.10 29.27 -29.92
N LEU A 17 23.00 29.71 -28.66
CA LEU A 17 22.33 30.96 -28.27
C LEU A 17 23.03 32.20 -28.82
N ARG A 18 24.37 32.17 -28.94
CA ARG A 18 25.16 33.32 -29.44
C ARG A 18 25.11 33.48 -30.97
N ARG A 19 24.90 32.40 -31.73
CA ARG A 19 25.09 32.41 -33.20
C ARG A 19 23.82 32.39 -34.04
N SER A 20 22.62 32.54 -33.45
CA SER A 20 21.32 32.41 -34.15
C SER A 20 21.29 31.20 -35.11
N SER A 21 21.77 30.07 -34.60
CA SER A 21 21.93 28.84 -35.37
C SER A 21 20.64 27.99 -35.39
N ALA A 22 20.53 27.06 -36.34
CA ALA A 22 19.45 26.07 -36.43
C ALA A 22 19.55 24.95 -35.35
N TRP A 23 19.97 25.31 -34.15
CA TRP A 23 20.17 24.38 -33.05
C TRP A 23 18.82 23.85 -32.55
N ARG A 24 18.74 22.55 -32.32
CA ARG A 24 17.57 21.88 -31.76
C ARG A 24 17.89 21.35 -30.39
N ALA A 25 16.98 21.59 -29.46
CA ALA A 25 17.11 21.07 -28.11
C ALA A 25 17.11 19.53 -28.15
N PRO A 26 18.00 18.87 -27.40
CA PRO A 26 17.97 17.43 -27.30
C PRO A 26 16.70 16.95 -26.59
N ASP A 27 16.14 15.84 -27.09
CA ASP A 27 14.89 15.24 -26.59
C ASP A 27 15.18 14.32 -25.39
N VAL A 28 15.49 14.95 -24.25
CA VAL A 28 15.89 14.25 -23.01
C VAL A 28 14.83 13.23 -22.58
N PHE A 29 13.55 13.61 -22.64
CA PHE A 29 12.47 12.74 -22.17
C PHE A 29 12.19 11.60 -23.14
N GLY A 30 12.26 11.85 -24.46
CA GLY A 30 12.15 10.78 -25.42
C GLY A 30 13.31 9.79 -25.36
N GLU A 31 14.54 10.24 -25.08
CA GLU A 31 15.68 9.33 -24.89
C GLU A 31 15.57 8.49 -23.61
N VAL A 32 15.06 9.07 -22.52
CA VAL A 32 14.77 8.32 -21.28
C VAL A 32 13.63 7.33 -21.48
N ALA A 33 12.59 7.71 -22.24
CA ALA A 33 11.41 6.88 -22.44
C ALA A 33 11.62 5.67 -23.37
N ARG A 34 12.61 5.73 -24.27
CA ARG A 34 12.94 4.66 -25.23
C ARG A 34 13.77 3.52 -24.63
N ASP A 35 14.23 3.66 -23.39
CA ASP A 35 15.02 2.67 -22.67
C ASP A 35 14.32 2.34 -21.34
N ASP A 36 13.85 1.10 -21.19
CA ASP A 36 13.04 0.67 -20.05
C ASP A 36 13.79 0.76 -18.71
N ALA A 37 15.10 0.48 -18.70
CA ALA A 37 15.91 0.56 -17.50
C ALA A 37 16.12 2.03 -17.08
N ARG A 38 16.31 2.92 -18.05
CA ARG A 38 16.40 4.37 -17.81
C ARG A 38 15.07 4.98 -17.38
N ARG A 39 13.96 4.58 -18.01
CA ARG A 39 12.61 5.00 -17.63
C ARG A 39 12.28 4.59 -16.19
N ALA A 40 12.55 3.33 -15.84
CA ALA A 40 12.37 2.85 -14.47
C ALA A 40 13.28 3.60 -13.48
N GLY A 41 14.54 3.88 -13.86
CA GLY A 41 15.46 4.70 -13.08
C GLY A 41 14.96 6.13 -12.86
N HIS A 42 14.36 6.74 -13.88
CA HIS A 42 13.82 8.10 -13.83
C HIS A 42 12.53 8.18 -13.01
N HIS A 43 11.63 7.20 -13.11
CA HIS A 43 10.46 7.11 -12.24
C HIS A 43 10.86 6.90 -10.77
N ARG A 44 11.86 6.05 -10.49
CA ARG A 44 12.43 5.91 -9.14
C ARG A 44 13.04 7.23 -8.64
N MET A 45 13.70 7.98 -9.51
CA MET A 45 14.25 9.31 -9.19
C MET A 45 13.13 10.32 -8.86
N LEU A 46 12.07 10.40 -9.66
CA LEU A 46 10.94 11.30 -9.40
C LEU A 46 10.15 10.92 -8.14
N GLN A 47 9.94 9.62 -7.89
CA GLN A 47 9.37 9.14 -6.64
C GLN A 47 10.25 9.49 -5.43
N SER A 48 11.58 9.43 -5.60
CA SER A 48 12.55 9.88 -4.59
C SER A 48 12.43 11.38 -4.32
N TYR A 49 12.37 12.23 -5.35
CA TYR A 49 12.16 13.67 -5.16
C TYR A 49 10.81 14.01 -4.52
N ALA A 50 9.72 13.41 -4.99
CA ALA A 50 8.39 13.59 -4.42
C ALA A 50 8.32 13.18 -2.94
N ARG A 51 9.08 12.16 -2.54
CA ARG A 51 9.17 11.65 -1.16
C ARG A 51 10.08 12.50 -0.26
N HIS A 52 11.15 13.09 -0.78
CA HIS A 52 12.17 13.78 0.04
C HIS A 52 12.03 15.30 0.06
N ASP A 53 11.67 15.92 -1.06
CA ASP A 53 11.72 17.39 -1.21
C ASP A 53 10.33 18.04 -1.20
N TYR A 54 9.27 17.21 -1.24
CA TYR A 54 7.87 17.64 -1.30
C TYR A 54 7.02 16.95 -0.22
N ALA A 55 7.57 16.70 0.97
CA ALA A 55 6.88 15.99 2.05
C ALA A 55 5.58 16.69 2.50
N GLU A 56 5.56 18.02 2.53
CA GLU A 56 4.34 18.80 2.81
C GLU A 56 3.35 18.74 1.66
N VAL A 57 3.79 18.50 0.42
CA VAL A 57 2.90 18.19 -0.70
C VAL A 57 2.39 16.76 -0.56
N TRP A 58 3.13 15.79 -0.03
CA TRP A 58 2.63 14.43 0.24
C TRP A 58 1.57 14.42 1.35
N GLN A 59 1.76 15.22 2.40
CA GLN A 59 0.80 15.39 3.50
C GLN A 59 -0.36 16.35 3.14
N ALA A 60 -0.10 17.43 2.40
CA ALA A 60 -1.13 18.35 1.90
C ALA A 60 -1.91 17.77 0.70
N LEU A 61 -1.30 16.91 -0.11
CA LEU A 61 -1.98 16.07 -1.11
C LEU A 61 -2.47 14.74 -0.52
N ARG A 62 -2.17 14.44 0.75
CA ARG A 62 -2.53 13.19 1.44
C ARG A 62 -2.28 11.93 0.61
N LEU A 63 -1.13 11.85 -0.05
CA LEU A 63 -0.76 10.69 -0.86
C LEU A 63 -0.43 9.51 0.07
N ARG A 64 -1.47 8.82 0.53
CA ARG A 64 -1.44 7.42 0.94
C ARG A 64 -2.05 6.61 -0.19
N GLY A 65 -1.44 5.48 -0.56
CA GLY A 65 -1.90 4.68 -1.69
C GLY A 65 -1.25 3.31 -1.67
N ASP A 66 -2.09 2.29 -1.84
CA ASP A 66 -1.74 0.89 -1.91
C ASP A 66 -0.87 0.47 -0.70
N GLU A 67 -1.48 0.38 0.49
CA GLU A 67 -0.86 -0.22 1.68
C GLU A 67 -1.77 -1.29 2.28
N LEU A 68 -1.24 -2.11 3.18
CA LEU A 68 -1.98 -3.10 3.94
C LEU A 68 -1.79 -2.79 5.41
N LEU A 69 -2.90 -2.66 6.14
CA LEU A 69 -2.86 -2.71 7.58
C LEU A 69 -2.69 -4.17 7.97
N CYS A 70 -1.61 -4.50 8.66
CA CYS A 70 -1.34 -5.84 9.14
C CYS A 70 -0.65 -5.81 10.49
N PHE A 71 -0.65 -6.95 11.16
CA PHE A 71 0.07 -7.15 12.41
C PHE A 71 0.74 -8.53 12.42
N GLU A 72 1.77 -8.68 13.25
CA GLU A 72 2.43 -9.96 13.46
C GLU A 72 1.82 -10.67 14.67
N HIS A 73 1.10 -11.77 14.41
CA HIS A 73 0.52 -12.61 15.44
C HIS A 73 1.61 -13.52 16.05
N PRO A 74 1.76 -13.59 17.40
CA PRO A 74 2.85 -14.31 18.07
C PRO A 74 2.99 -15.79 17.68
N HIS A 75 1.88 -16.41 17.27
CA HIS A 75 1.81 -17.83 16.97
C HIS A 75 1.45 -18.15 15.51
N ALA A 76 1.13 -17.13 14.70
CA ALA A 76 0.55 -17.34 13.36
C ALA A 76 1.12 -16.41 12.28
N GLY A 77 2.16 -15.65 12.60
CA GLY A 77 2.85 -14.78 11.64
C GLY A 77 2.02 -13.57 11.23
N TRP A 78 2.30 -13.03 10.05
CA TRP A 78 1.61 -11.83 9.56
C TRP A 78 0.14 -12.12 9.25
N GLN A 79 -0.73 -11.27 9.79
CA GLN A 79 -2.17 -11.32 9.59
C GLN A 79 -2.73 -9.95 9.19
N LEU A 80 -3.81 -10.01 8.43
CA LEU A 80 -4.71 -8.88 8.19
C LEU A 80 -5.78 -8.87 9.29
N PRO A 81 -6.38 -7.71 9.61
CA PRO A 81 -7.48 -7.69 10.54
C PRO A 81 -8.62 -8.58 10.07
N LYS A 82 -9.03 -9.54 10.90
CA LYS A 82 -10.00 -10.56 10.53
C LYS A 82 -10.62 -11.29 11.73
N GLY A 83 -11.90 -11.60 11.63
CA GLY A 83 -12.55 -12.52 12.55
C GLY A 83 -13.91 -12.99 12.04
N GLY A 84 -14.79 -13.41 12.93
CA GLY A 84 -16.04 -14.06 12.56
C GLY A 84 -17.21 -13.09 12.47
N ILE A 85 -18.22 -13.42 11.66
CA ILE A 85 -19.50 -12.71 11.67
C ILE A 85 -20.38 -13.28 12.79
N GLU A 86 -20.83 -12.42 13.71
CA GLU A 86 -21.72 -12.81 14.80
C GLU A 86 -23.18 -13.04 14.35
N PRO A 87 -24.00 -13.80 15.11
CA PRO A 87 -25.41 -14.02 14.76
C PRO A 87 -26.21 -12.73 14.59
N GLY A 88 -26.66 -12.47 13.36
CA GLY A 88 -27.43 -11.27 13.02
C GLY A 88 -26.56 -10.06 12.66
N GLU A 89 -25.24 -10.18 12.71
CA GLU A 89 -24.28 -9.16 12.30
C GLU A 89 -24.15 -9.16 10.77
N ARG A 90 -24.01 -7.97 10.19
CA ARG A 90 -23.70 -7.84 8.76
C ARG A 90 -22.18 -7.92 8.56
N PRO A 91 -21.70 -8.45 7.43
CA PRO A 91 -20.26 -8.48 7.14
C PRO A 91 -19.55 -7.13 7.29
N GLU A 92 -20.20 -6.03 6.91
CA GLU A 92 -19.63 -4.69 7.08
C GLU A 92 -19.53 -4.25 8.54
N ASP A 93 -20.42 -4.74 9.40
CA ASP A 93 -20.40 -4.40 10.82
C ASP A 93 -19.33 -5.26 11.53
N ALA A 94 -19.24 -6.54 11.17
CA ALA A 94 -18.20 -7.46 11.61
C ALA A 94 -16.80 -6.93 11.28
N VAL A 95 -16.54 -6.51 10.04
CA VAL A 95 -15.20 -6.03 9.65
C VAL A 95 -14.77 -4.77 10.42
N LEU A 96 -15.73 -3.91 10.77
CA LEU A 96 -15.45 -2.71 11.56
C LEU A 96 -15.20 -3.04 13.03
N ARG A 97 -15.95 -4.01 13.59
CA ARG A 97 -15.75 -4.53 14.94
C ARG A 97 -14.37 -5.18 15.06
N GLU A 98 -14.05 -6.13 14.19
CA GLU A 98 -12.77 -6.85 14.18
C GLU A 98 -11.58 -5.90 13.99
N LEU A 99 -11.70 -4.92 13.08
CA LEU A 99 -10.69 -3.88 12.92
C LEU A 99 -10.44 -3.12 14.24
N ALA A 100 -11.50 -2.72 14.94
CA ALA A 100 -11.39 -2.01 16.20
C ALA A 100 -10.83 -2.91 17.31
N GLU A 101 -11.24 -4.18 17.35
CA GLU A 101 -10.83 -5.18 18.34
C GLU A 101 -9.36 -5.60 18.22
N GLU A 102 -8.85 -5.77 17.00
CA GLU A 102 -7.47 -6.22 16.78
C GLU A 102 -6.48 -5.06 16.64
N THR A 103 -6.95 -3.89 16.18
CA THR A 103 -6.05 -2.76 15.86
C THR A 103 -6.36 -1.47 16.61
N GLY A 104 -7.49 -1.35 17.30
CA GLY A 104 -7.92 -0.11 17.94
C GLY A 104 -8.37 0.97 16.97
N VAL A 105 -8.43 0.69 15.67
CA VAL A 105 -8.89 1.64 14.65
C VAL A 105 -10.41 1.62 14.59
N ALA A 106 -11.04 2.51 15.34
CA ALA A 106 -12.50 2.64 15.39
C ALA A 106 -13.08 3.57 14.32
N ARG A 107 -12.24 4.39 13.66
CA ARG A 107 -12.67 5.37 12.66
C ARG A 107 -12.22 4.94 11.27
N VAL A 108 -13.20 4.77 10.39
CA VAL A 108 -13.00 4.46 8.97
C VAL A 108 -13.70 5.53 8.14
N GLU A 109 -13.02 6.06 7.11
CA GLU A 109 -13.57 7.07 6.20
C GLU A 109 -14.44 6.44 5.10
N ARG A 110 -14.11 5.21 4.68
CA ARG A 110 -14.89 4.45 3.69
C ARG A 110 -14.66 2.95 3.82
N VAL A 111 -15.72 2.17 3.61
CA VAL A 111 -15.69 0.71 3.50
C VAL A 111 -16.09 0.33 2.07
N THR A 112 -15.28 -0.48 1.38
CA THR A 112 -15.52 -0.92 0.01
C THR A 112 -15.49 -2.45 -0.05
N PRO A 113 -16.62 -3.13 -0.34
CA PRO A 113 -16.61 -4.58 -0.48
C PRO A 113 -15.73 -5.04 -1.64
N LEU A 114 -14.89 -6.04 -1.40
CA LEU A 114 -14.06 -6.73 -2.41
C LEU A 114 -14.67 -8.07 -2.85
N GLY A 115 -15.93 -8.27 -2.47
CA GLY A 115 -16.64 -9.53 -2.62
C GLY A 115 -16.23 -10.55 -1.57
N TRP A 116 -16.57 -11.80 -1.86
CA TRP A 116 -16.28 -12.92 -0.99
C TRP A 116 -15.54 -14.01 -1.76
N TRP A 117 -14.85 -14.87 -1.02
CA TRP A 117 -14.17 -16.04 -1.54
C TRP A 117 -14.12 -17.14 -0.50
N THR A 118 -13.74 -18.33 -0.93
CA THR A 118 -13.66 -19.50 -0.06
C THR A 118 -12.21 -19.80 0.27
N VAL A 119 -11.90 -19.86 1.55
CA VAL A 119 -10.58 -20.19 2.07
C VAL A 119 -10.61 -21.59 2.65
N ALA A 120 -9.70 -22.45 2.18
CA ALA A 120 -9.48 -23.77 2.74
C ALA A 120 -8.29 -23.72 3.70
N ASN A 121 -8.52 -24.09 4.96
CA ASN A 121 -7.47 -24.25 5.97
C ASN A 121 -7.52 -25.68 6.53
N GLY A 122 -6.75 -26.58 5.91
CA GLY A 122 -6.81 -28.01 6.19
C GLY A 122 -8.15 -28.61 5.76
N THR A 123 -8.89 -29.19 6.71
CA THR A 123 -10.23 -29.77 6.45
C THR A 123 -11.37 -28.76 6.58
N VAL A 124 -11.08 -27.55 7.02
CA VAL A 124 -12.09 -26.50 7.25
C VAL A 124 -12.16 -25.61 6.01
N ILE A 125 -13.38 -25.40 5.52
CA ILE A 125 -13.69 -24.50 4.42
C ILE A 125 -14.50 -23.34 5.00
N GLN A 126 -14.02 -22.11 4.81
CA GLN A 126 -14.66 -20.89 5.29
C GLN A 126 -14.96 -19.96 4.12
N THR A 127 -16.03 -19.19 4.21
CA THR A 127 -16.30 -18.07 3.31
C THR A 127 -15.82 -16.80 3.98
N TRP A 128 -14.95 -16.05 3.30
CA TRP A 128 -14.44 -14.77 3.75
C TRP A 128 -15.05 -13.65 2.90
N HIS A 129 -15.53 -12.61 3.56
CA HIS A 129 -15.97 -11.35 2.99
C HIS A 129 -14.83 -10.33 3.13
N GLY A 130 -14.23 -9.92 2.02
CA GLY A 130 -13.14 -8.96 2.02
C GLY A 130 -13.61 -7.51 1.86
N PHE A 131 -12.91 -6.59 2.51
CA PHE A 131 -13.18 -5.16 2.44
C PHE A 131 -11.90 -4.36 2.27
N ALA A 132 -11.94 -3.39 1.36
CA ALA A 132 -10.96 -2.33 1.30
C ALA A 132 -11.43 -1.15 2.15
N LEU A 133 -10.55 -0.69 3.06
CA LEU A 133 -10.87 0.38 3.99
C LEU A 133 -10.05 1.63 3.68
N ASP A 134 -10.66 2.80 3.79
CA ASP A 134 -9.95 4.07 3.84
C ASP A 134 -9.88 4.52 5.29
N LEU A 135 -8.66 4.68 5.80
CA LEU A 135 -8.43 5.10 7.17
C LEU A 135 -7.98 6.56 7.26
N PRO A 136 -8.22 7.23 8.40
CA PRO A 136 -7.78 8.59 8.64
C PRO A 136 -6.27 8.77 8.43
N ALA A 137 -5.89 9.87 7.77
CA ALA A 137 -4.50 10.16 7.43
C ALA A 137 -3.62 10.50 8.66
N ASP A 138 -4.23 10.76 9.82
CA ASP A 138 -3.59 11.06 11.09
C ASP A 138 -3.25 9.81 11.91
N LEU A 139 -3.58 8.61 11.43
CA LEU A 139 -3.11 7.37 12.05
C LEU A 139 -1.58 7.23 11.95
N PRO A 140 -0.93 6.72 13.01
CA PRO A 140 0.49 6.43 12.99
C PRO A 140 0.78 5.28 12.02
N ASP A 141 1.96 5.27 11.40
CA ASP A 141 2.35 4.20 10.46
C ASP A 141 2.60 2.85 11.15
N ARG A 142 2.82 2.87 12.46
CA ARG A 142 2.99 1.70 13.31
C ARG A 142 2.54 2.01 14.72
N TRP A 143 1.83 1.09 15.34
CA TRP A 143 1.43 1.18 16.74
C TRP A 143 1.28 -0.20 17.37
N THR A 144 1.03 -0.24 18.68
CA THR A 144 0.73 -1.48 19.40
C THR A 144 -0.67 -1.38 19.97
N HIS A 145 -1.46 -2.42 19.73
CA HIS A 145 -2.81 -2.58 20.27
C HIS A 145 -2.86 -3.83 21.15
N VAL A 146 -3.71 -3.81 22.18
CA VAL A 146 -4.01 -5.00 22.97
C VAL A 146 -5.33 -5.52 22.44
N ALA A 147 -5.30 -6.66 21.76
CA ALA A 147 -6.49 -7.23 21.14
C ALA A 147 -7.56 -7.54 22.19
N THR A 148 -8.81 -7.32 21.80
CA THR A 148 -10.01 -7.56 22.61
C THR A 148 -11.04 -8.36 21.82
N GLY A 149 -12.03 -8.95 22.48
CA GLY A 149 -13.24 -9.45 21.82
C GLY A 149 -13.24 -10.95 21.53
N SER A 150 -12.10 -11.54 21.10
CA SER A 150 -11.98 -13.00 20.92
C SER A 150 -11.22 -13.66 22.08
N PRO A 151 -11.71 -14.76 22.69
CA PRO A 151 -10.98 -15.48 23.72
C PRO A 151 -9.60 -15.99 23.27
N GLU A 152 -9.43 -16.22 21.97
CA GLU A 152 -8.19 -16.69 21.36
C GLU A 152 -7.11 -15.59 21.31
N GLU A 153 -7.50 -14.32 21.15
CA GLU A 153 -6.57 -13.20 20.97
C GLU A 153 -6.63 -12.18 22.12
N GLU A 154 -7.59 -12.29 23.04
CA GLU A 154 -7.79 -11.38 24.17
C GLU A 154 -6.49 -11.19 24.97
N GLY A 155 -6.06 -9.93 25.09
CA GLY A 155 -4.86 -9.56 25.83
C GLY A 155 -3.56 -9.73 25.05
N LEU A 156 -3.59 -10.23 23.80
CA LEU A 156 -2.41 -10.26 22.95
C LEU A 156 -2.01 -8.85 22.53
N ARG A 157 -0.71 -8.56 22.63
CA ARG A 157 -0.13 -7.31 22.10
C ARG A 157 0.17 -7.47 20.63
N LEU A 158 -0.67 -6.90 19.78
CA LEU A 158 -0.51 -6.88 18.33
C LEU A 158 0.24 -5.63 17.91
N VAL A 159 1.30 -5.82 17.12
CA VAL A 159 2.06 -4.72 16.54
C VAL A 159 1.53 -4.44 15.15
N CYS A 160 0.61 -3.47 15.06
CA CYS A 160 -0.03 -3.03 13.83
C CYS A 160 0.90 -2.11 13.04
N ARG A 161 0.90 -2.25 11.71
CA ARG A 161 1.63 -1.36 10.80
C ARG A 161 0.97 -1.29 9.43
N PHE A 162 1.22 -0.19 8.74
CA PHE A 162 0.99 -0.11 7.30
C PHE A 162 2.20 -0.68 6.55
N THR A 163 1.93 -1.56 5.59
CA THR A 163 2.94 -2.19 4.73
C THR A 163 2.59 -1.90 3.26
N PRO A 164 3.54 -1.49 2.41
CA PRO A 164 3.27 -1.28 0.98
C PRO A 164 2.57 -2.47 0.33
N LEU A 165 1.49 -2.22 -0.40
CA LEU A 165 0.74 -3.18 -1.18
C LEU A 165 1.43 -3.29 -2.56
N ASP A 166 2.52 -4.04 -2.58
CA ASP A 166 3.23 -4.42 -3.80
C ASP A 166 3.17 -5.94 -4.05
N GLU A 167 3.72 -6.40 -5.16
CA GLU A 167 3.72 -7.84 -5.51
C GLU A 167 4.47 -8.71 -4.49
N ASN A 168 5.42 -8.13 -3.74
CA ASN A 168 6.23 -8.83 -2.76
C ASN A 168 5.50 -8.99 -1.43
N VAL A 169 4.51 -8.14 -1.15
CA VAL A 169 3.78 -8.17 0.12
C VAL A 169 3.10 -9.51 0.37
N ARG A 170 2.73 -10.27 -0.66
CA ARG A 170 2.14 -11.61 -0.50
C ARG A 170 3.10 -12.61 0.16
N ALA A 171 4.40 -12.44 -0.01
CA ALA A 171 5.40 -13.40 0.46
C ALA A 171 5.52 -13.46 1.99
N ILE A 172 5.06 -12.42 2.72
CA ILE A 172 5.11 -12.41 4.18
C ILE A 172 3.88 -13.02 4.84
N PHE A 173 2.79 -13.23 4.08
CA PHE A 173 1.54 -13.80 4.59
C PHE A 173 1.41 -15.27 4.24
N ALA A 174 0.71 -16.01 5.10
CA ALA A 174 0.30 -17.38 4.80
C ALA A 174 -0.56 -17.43 3.52
N PRO A 175 -0.52 -18.54 2.75
CA PRO A 175 -1.23 -18.67 1.47
C PRO A 175 -2.72 -18.33 1.52
N LEU A 176 -3.37 -18.54 2.67
CA LEU A 176 -4.79 -18.27 2.88
C LEU A 176 -5.17 -16.78 2.68
N PHE A 177 -4.22 -15.85 2.87
CA PHE A 177 -4.44 -14.42 2.66
C PHE A 177 -4.17 -13.97 1.23
N HIS A 178 -3.57 -14.82 0.38
CA HIS A 178 -3.07 -14.40 -0.93
C HIS A 178 -4.20 -13.91 -1.84
N GLU A 179 -5.35 -14.59 -1.84
CA GLU A 179 -6.50 -14.15 -2.64
C GLU A 179 -7.01 -12.77 -2.22
N GLY A 180 -7.11 -12.51 -0.91
CA GLY A 180 -7.48 -11.19 -0.40
C GLY A 180 -6.49 -10.11 -0.86
N ILE A 181 -5.18 -10.37 -0.75
CA ILE A 181 -4.13 -9.43 -1.17
C ILE A 181 -4.17 -9.21 -2.69
N VAL A 182 -4.49 -10.23 -3.49
CA VAL A 182 -4.72 -10.08 -4.94
C VAL A 182 -5.84 -9.09 -5.21
N ARG A 183 -6.99 -9.29 -4.55
CA ARG A 183 -8.17 -8.44 -4.73
C ARG A 183 -7.92 -7.01 -4.23
N ALA A 184 -7.11 -6.84 -3.18
CA ALA A 184 -6.67 -5.52 -2.72
C ALA A 184 -5.78 -4.81 -3.77
N LEU A 185 -4.79 -5.52 -4.33
CA LEU A 185 -3.93 -5.00 -5.41
C LEU A 185 -4.74 -4.58 -6.65
N GLU A 186 -5.78 -5.35 -7.00
CA GLU A 186 -6.65 -5.05 -8.15
C GLU A 186 -7.61 -3.88 -7.89
N SER A 187 -8.06 -3.71 -6.64
CA SER A 187 -9.03 -2.67 -6.27
C SER A 187 -8.40 -1.30 -5.97
N ARG A 188 -7.06 -1.21 -5.91
CA ARG A 188 -6.33 -0.02 -5.43
C ARG A 188 -6.84 0.45 -4.06
N GLY A 189 -7.25 -0.53 -3.24
CA GLY A 189 -7.73 -0.31 -1.88
C GLY A 189 -6.59 0.18 -1.00
N ARG A 190 -6.90 1.07 -0.05
CA ARG A 190 -5.88 1.63 0.84
C ARG A 190 -5.43 0.66 1.91
N PHE A 191 -6.30 -0.24 2.37
CA PHE A 191 -6.07 -1.26 3.39
C PHE A 191 -7.03 -2.44 3.18
N LEU A 192 -6.72 -3.64 3.69
CA LEU A 192 -7.53 -4.86 3.54
C LEU A 192 -7.88 -5.45 4.91
N SER A 193 -9.14 -5.84 5.08
CA SER A 193 -9.64 -6.64 6.21
C SER A 193 -10.66 -7.66 5.71
N ALA A 194 -10.86 -8.77 6.42
CA ALA A 194 -11.78 -9.83 6.00
C ALA A 194 -12.54 -10.46 7.19
N VAL A 195 -13.79 -10.85 7.00
CA VAL A 195 -14.64 -11.51 8.03
C VAL A 195 -15.47 -12.68 7.49
#